data_AF-A0A833U0D0-F1
#
_entry.id   AF-A0A833U0D0-F1
#
_cell.length_a   1.000
_cell.length_b   1.000
_cell.length_c   1.000
_cell.angle_alpha   90.00
_cell.angle_beta   90.00
_cell.angle_gamma   90.00
#
_symmetry.space_group_name_H-M   'P 1'
#
loop_
_entity.id
_entity.type
_entity.pdbx_description
1 polymer ?
#
loop_
_entity_poly.entity_id
_entity_poly.type
_entity_poly.pdbx_seq_one_letter_code
_entity_poly.pdbx_strand_id
1 'polypeptide(L)'
;MSIKDLNQENEQKFETPYSLQLIAPVDGPDGGKISHINLQEPTIAEIEVLTTNTQKFNSIKAFQIMLANHSELDVPTIKKIGARDFSAIQKYYDYFFGD
;
A
#
# COMPACT_ATOMS: atom_id res chain seq x y z
N MET A 1 -3.57 18.04 22.12
CA MET A 1 -4.32 17.27 21.11
C MET A 1 -4.65 15.93 21.74
N SER A 2 -5.93 15.53 21.75
CA SER A 2 -6.33 14.22 22.29
C SER A 2 -6.07 13.13 21.25
N ILE A 3 -5.84 11.90 21.70
CA ILE A 3 -5.69 10.72 20.82
C ILE A 3 -6.95 10.55 19.93
N LYS A 4 -8.11 10.95 20.43
CA LYS A 4 -9.37 10.92 19.68
C LYS A 4 -9.40 11.92 18.51
N ASP A 5 -8.78 13.09 18.67
CA ASP A 5 -8.74 14.12 17.63
C ASP A 5 -7.78 13.71 16.51
N LEU A 6 -6.64 13.10 16.87
CA LEU A 6 -5.68 12.52 15.93
C LEU A 6 -6.29 11.36 15.14
N ASN A 7 -7.05 10.48 15.80
CA ASN A 7 -7.72 9.36 15.14
C ASN A 7 -8.79 9.85 14.16
N GLN A 8 -9.61 10.85 14.52
CA GLN A 8 -10.60 11.42 13.58
C GLN A 8 -9.98 12.13 12.38
N GLU A 9 -8.90 12.90 12.58
CA GLU A 9 -8.18 13.53 11.47
C GLU A 9 -7.52 12.50 10.55
N ASN A 10 -7.06 11.36 11.09
CA ASN A 10 -6.45 10.31 10.30
C ASN A 10 -7.49 9.40 9.61
N GLU A 11 -8.62 9.10 10.26
CA GLU A 11 -9.77 8.41 9.66
C GLU A 11 -10.33 9.17 8.45
N GLN A 12 -10.33 10.51 8.48
CA GLN A 12 -10.69 11.34 7.32
C GLN A 12 -9.60 11.45 6.26
N LYS A 13 -8.32 11.27 6.61
CA LYS A 13 -7.19 11.36 5.66
C LYS A 13 -6.90 10.05 4.93
N PHE A 14 -7.29 8.91 5.50
CA PHE A 14 -6.97 7.58 4.99
C PHE A 14 -8.21 6.67 5.02
N GLU A 15 -9.29 7.09 4.34
CA GLU A 15 -10.52 6.30 4.19
C GLU A 15 -10.20 4.90 3.62
N THR A 16 -10.72 3.83 4.23
CA THR A 16 -10.54 2.46 3.74
C THR A 16 -11.89 1.88 3.30
N PRO A 17 -12.03 1.36 2.06
CA PRO A 17 -11.00 1.27 1.01
C PRO A 17 -10.68 2.63 0.36
N TYR A 18 -9.40 2.88 0.07
CA TYR A 18 -8.94 4.08 -0.65
C TYR A 18 -8.57 3.74 -2.09
N SER A 19 -9.18 4.39 -3.08
CA SER A 19 -8.75 4.24 -4.47
C SER A 19 -7.72 5.32 -4.83
N LEU A 20 -6.44 4.97 -4.78
CA LEU A 20 -5.36 5.88 -5.18
C LEU A 20 -5.26 5.94 -6.70
N GLN A 21 -5.47 7.12 -7.28
CA GLN A 21 -5.21 7.36 -8.70
C GLN A 21 -3.70 7.49 -8.93
N LEU A 22 -3.16 6.69 -9.86
CA LEU A 22 -1.77 6.76 -10.28
C LEU A 22 -1.55 7.97 -11.18
N ILE A 23 -0.49 8.72 -10.92
CA ILE A 23 -0.07 9.84 -11.78
C ILE A 23 0.34 9.31 -13.17
N ALA A 24 1.01 8.16 -13.19
CA ALA A 24 1.42 7.48 -14.42
C ALA A 24 0.81 6.07 -14.45
N PRO A 25 -0.14 5.79 -15.36
CA PRO A 25 -0.70 4.46 -15.51
C PRO A 25 0.36 3.41 -15.88
N VAL A 26 0.26 2.22 -15.30
CA VAL A 26 1.21 1.11 -15.54
C VAL A 26 0.55 -0.01 -16.33
N ASP A 27 1.34 -0.76 -17.10
CA ASP A 27 0.87 -1.97 -17.77
C ASP A 27 0.70 -3.10 -16.77
N GLY A 28 -0.55 -3.53 -16.59
CA GLY A 28 -0.93 -4.66 -15.76
C GLY A 28 -0.63 -6.02 -16.41
N PRO A 29 -0.86 -7.11 -15.65
CA PRO A 29 -0.56 -8.47 -16.09
C PRO A 29 -1.37 -8.88 -17.33
N ASP A 30 -2.60 -8.38 -17.48
CA ASP A 30 -3.50 -8.70 -18.60
C ASP A 30 -3.31 -7.77 -19.82
N GLY A 31 -2.28 -6.93 -19.82
CA GLY A 31 -2.02 -5.94 -20.88
C GLY A 31 -2.91 -4.68 -20.82
N GLY A 32 -3.82 -4.60 -19.84
CA GLY A 32 -4.59 -3.39 -19.53
C GLY A 32 -3.75 -2.33 -18.81
N LYS A 33 -4.13 -1.06 -18.95
CA LYS A 33 -3.55 0.04 -18.18
C LYS A 33 -4.21 0.14 -16.81
N ILE A 34 -3.43 0.02 -15.75
CA ILE A 34 -3.85 0.26 -14.38
C ILE A 34 -3.61 1.74 -14.08
N SER A 35 -4.68 2.46 -13.78
CA SER A 35 -4.67 3.88 -13.42
C SER A 35 -5.06 4.12 -11.97
N HIS A 36 -5.54 3.09 -11.26
CA HIS A 36 -5.99 3.17 -9.88
C HIS A 36 -5.49 1.94 -9.12
N ILE A 37 -5.14 2.12 -7.86
CA ILE A 37 -4.82 1.03 -6.93
C ILE A 37 -5.76 1.15 -5.75
N ASN A 38 -6.46 0.07 -5.46
CA ASN A 38 -7.30 -0.02 -4.28
C ASN A 38 -6.43 -0.39 -3.09
N LEU A 39 -6.32 0.53 -2.13
CA LEU A 39 -5.65 0.33 -0.87
C LEU A 39 -6.69 0.00 0.19
N GLN A 40 -6.35 -0.94 1.05
CA GLN A 40 -7.17 -1.39 2.16
C GLN A 40 -6.29 -1.46 3.42
N GLU A 41 -6.93 -1.24 4.57
CA GLU A 41 -6.30 -1.53 5.86
C GLU A 41 -5.76 -2.98 5.88
N PRO A 42 -4.48 -3.19 6.21
CA PRO A 42 -3.90 -4.52 6.28
C PRO A 42 -4.47 -5.31 7.46
N THR A 43 -4.82 -6.57 7.23
CA THR A 43 -5.22 -7.47 8.31
C THR A 43 -4.02 -7.85 9.18
N ILE A 44 -4.28 -8.26 10.43
CA ILE A 44 -3.21 -8.71 11.37
C ILE A 44 -2.31 -9.78 10.74
N ALA A 45 -2.91 -10.75 10.01
CA ALA A 45 -2.16 -11.81 9.35
C ALA A 45 -1.21 -11.25 8.27
N GLU A 46 -1.61 -10.21 7.54
CA GLU A 46 -0.76 -9.56 6.53
C GLU A 46 0.38 -8.77 7.17
N ILE A 47 0.15 -8.15 8.33
CA ILE A 47 1.20 -7.48 9.11
C ILE A 47 2.26 -8.50 9.58
N GLU A 48 1.82 -9.66 10.08
CA GLU A 48 2.71 -10.75 10.50
C GLU A 48 3.53 -11.30 9.31
N VAL A 49 2.89 -11.47 8.15
CA VAL A 49 3.55 -11.89 6.91
C VAL A 49 4.54 -10.84 6.43
N LEU A 50 4.19 -9.56 6.48
CA LEU A 50 5.07 -8.44 6.13
C LEU A 50 6.31 -8.43 7.03
N THR A 51 6.13 -8.60 8.34
CA THR A 51 7.21 -8.67 9.33
C THR A 51 8.14 -9.85 9.04
N THR A 52 7.57 -11.04 8.81
CA THR A 52 8.32 -12.24 8.45
C THR A 52 9.08 -12.06 7.14
N ASN A 53 8.45 -11.47 6.12
CA ASN A 53 9.07 -11.19 4.83
C ASN A 53 10.16 -10.13 4.92
N THR A 54 10.05 -9.17 5.83
CA THR A 54 11.07 -8.14 6.11
C THR A 54 12.30 -8.73 6.83
N GLN A 55 12.15 -9.87 7.52
CA GLN A 55 13.30 -10.60 8.06
C GLN A 55 13.99 -11.47 6.98
N LYS A 56 13.21 -12.02 6.04
CA LYS A 56 13.71 -12.88 4.96
C LYS A 56 14.26 -12.10 3.76
N PHE A 57 13.72 -10.92 3.51
CA PHE A 57 14.03 -10.02 2.41
C PHE A 57 14.22 -8.61 2.96
N ASN A 58 14.55 -7.62 2.11
CA ASN A 58 14.51 -6.22 2.57
C ASN A 58 13.06 -5.71 2.71
N SER A 59 12.88 -4.64 3.50
CA SER A 59 11.58 -4.02 3.79
C SER A 59 10.81 -3.62 2.53
N ILE A 60 11.50 -3.04 1.54
CA ILE A 60 10.89 -2.63 0.27
C ILE A 60 10.29 -3.84 -0.47
N LYS A 61 11.04 -4.94 -0.58
CA LYS A 61 10.58 -6.14 -1.26
C LYS A 61 9.42 -6.80 -0.51
N ALA A 62 9.48 -6.84 0.82
CA ALA A 62 8.39 -7.35 1.65
C ALA A 62 7.10 -6.54 1.43
N PHE A 63 7.21 -5.21 1.43
CA PHE A 63 6.09 -4.32 1.16
C PHE A 63 5.53 -4.46 -0.25
N GLN A 64 6.39 -4.59 -1.28
CA GLN A 64 5.96 -4.84 -2.65
C GLN A 64 5.16 -6.14 -2.79
N ILE A 65 5.53 -7.19 -2.04
CA ILE A 65 4.80 -8.47 -2.03
C ILE A 65 3.44 -8.31 -1.37
N MET A 66 3.38 -7.63 -0.21
CA MET A 66 2.11 -7.35 0.46
C MET A 66 1.17 -6.54 -0.44
N LEU A 67 1.67 -5.46 -1.03
CA LEU A 67 0.92 -4.60 -1.93
C LEU A 67 0.41 -5.35 -3.17
N ALA A 68 1.26 -6.20 -3.76
CA ALA A 68 0.88 -7.07 -4.87
C ALA A 68 -0.33 -7.96 -4.49
N ASN A 69 -0.26 -8.62 -3.34
CA ASN A 69 -1.35 -9.47 -2.84
C ASN A 69 -2.64 -8.67 -2.60
N HIS A 70 -2.55 -7.50 -1.96
CA HIS A 70 -3.69 -6.64 -1.65
C HIS A 70 -4.38 -6.05 -2.88
N SER A 71 -3.60 -5.66 -3.87
CA SER A 71 -4.11 -4.99 -5.07
C SER A 71 -4.46 -5.95 -6.20
N GLU A 72 -4.30 -7.26 -5.97
CA GLU A 72 -4.42 -8.32 -6.99
C GLU A 72 -3.49 -8.09 -8.19
N LEU A 73 -2.36 -7.40 -7.96
CA LEU A 73 -1.34 -7.11 -8.96
C LEU A 73 -0.14 -8.02 -8.76
N ASP A 74 0.65 -8.24 -9.82
CA ASP A 74 1.93 -8.92 -9.68
C ASP A 74 3.04 -7.95 -9.23
N VAL A 75 4.04 -8.49 -8.52
CA VAL A 75 5.19 -7.70 -8.04
C VAL A 75 5.91 -6.94 -9.17
N PRO A 76 6.09 -7.49 -10.40
CA PRO A 76 6.60 -6.74 -11.54
C PRO A 76 5.79 -5.48 -11.87
N THR A 77 4.45 -5.52 -11.83
CA THR A 77 3.62 -4.34 -12.06
C THR A 77 3.78 -3.32 -10.94
N ILE A 78 3.82 -3.76 -9.68
CA ILE A 78 4.09 -2.88 -8.53
C ILE A 78 5.43 -2.14 -8.70
N LYS A 79 6.47 -2.82 -9.21
CA LYS A 79 7.78 -2.20 -9.45
C LYS A 79 7.79 -1.16 -10.57
N LYS A 80 6.78 -1.14 -11.44
CA LYS A 80 6.63 -0.11 -12.50
C LYS A 80 5.97 1.16 -11.96
N ILE A 81 5.36 1.12 -10.77
CA ILE A 81 4.73 2.29 -10.15
C ILE A 81 5.82 3.34 -9.91
N GLY A 82 5.54 4.58 -10.32
CA GLY A 82 6.47 5.69 -10.15
C GLY A 82 6.77 5.95 -8.67
N ALA A 83 7.99 6.40 -8.37
CA ALA A 83 8.42 6.63 -6.98
C ALA A 83 7.47 7.53 -6.19
N ARG A 84 6.88 8.55 -6.82
CA ARG A 84 5.91 9.46 -6.19
C ARG A 84 4.62 8.75 -5.77
N ASP A 85 4.05 7.95 -6.65
CA ASP A 85 2.85 7.16 -6.35
C ASP A 85 3.18 6.10 -5.28
N PHE A 86 4.31 5.42 -5.41
CA PHE A 86 4.76 4.42 -4.43
C PHE A 86 4.94 5.02 -3.03
N SER A 87 5.53 6.21 -2.90
CA SER A 87 5.64 6.90 -1.62
C SER A 87 4.29 7.31 -1.03
N ALA A 88 3.28 7.62 -1.86
CA ALA A 88 1.93 7.89 -1.36
C ALA A 88 1.27 6.62 -0.80
N ILE A 89 1.46 5.47 -1.48
CA ILE A 89 1.02 4.17 -1.00
C ILE A 89 1.70 3.80 0.32
N GLN A 90 3.01 3.99 0.44
CA GLN A 90 3.75 3.72 1.69
C GLN A 90 3.18 4.55 2.85
N LYS A 91 2.98 5.86 2.65
CA LYS A 91 2.40 6.74 3.67
C LYS A 91 1.01 6.31 4.13
N TYR A 92 0.19 5.79 3.21
CA TYR A 92 -1.11 5.22 3.57
C TYR A 92 -0.96 4.03 4.54
N TYR A 93 0.01 3.15 4.28
CA TYR A 93 0.24 1.96 5.11
C TYR A 93 0.99 2.26 6.42
N ASP A 94 1.89 3.24 6.43
CA ASP A 94 2.62 3.66 7.63
C ASP A 94 1.66 4.08 8.75
N TYR A 95 0.48 4.63 8.40
CA TYR A 95 -0.58 4.94 9.36
C TYR A 95 -1.06 3.72 10.15
N PHE A 96 -1.22 2.56 9.50
CA PHE A 96 -1.72 1.33 10.13
C PHE A 96 -0.63 0.55 10.86
N PHE A 97 0.62 0.72 10.45
CA PHE A 97 1.75 0.02 11.07
C PHE A 97 2.25 0.70 12.35
N GLY A 98 1.85 1.95 12.58
CA GLY A 98 2.17 2.69 13.80
C GLY A 98 3.66 3.03 13.90
N ASP A 99 4.00 4.27 13.56
CA ASP A 99 5.10 4.97 14.25
C ASP A 99 4.58 5.52 15.58
#